data_AF-A0A7W9AL72-F1
#
_entry.id   AF-A0A7W9AL72-F1
#
_cell.length_a   1.000
_cell.length_b   1.000
_cell.length_c   1.000
_cell.angle_alpha   90.00
_cell.angle_beta   90.00
_cell.angle_gamma   90.00
#
_symmetry.space_group_name_H-M   'P 1'
#
loop_
_entity.id
_entity.type
_entity.pdbx_description
1 polymer ?
#
loop_
_entity_poly.entity_id
_entity_poly.type
_entity_poly.pdbx_seq_one_letter_code
_entity_poly.pdbx_strand_id
1 'polypeptide(L)'
;MARKFLYLIAILIMLALAGTFAYRLFAPQLMRLAMVPSAGFKALPETAANAYASPMLWLAHPGKATDNPALWTPEGYKAAAAPEAAIFFIHPTSFLDRSAWNAPLDNKEANDRAALFIRGQASAFNEAGAIWAPRYRQATFGAFLTTKADAQKALDLAYRDIAVAFAQFLTEVGRTRPIILAGHSQGALHLTRLLREEIAGTPLAKRIVAAYIVGWPVSRTTDLPGMGLPECSAADQSGCILGWQSFAEPAAPELILDTYNASIGFDGKPRAGTPMICTNPISGLRGGSAPASANLGTLVPSTDLKSAKIERAAVPARCEDRGILLIGTPPALGPYVLPGNNYHVYDYSLFWANIRADAARRLAAFKAQN
;
A
#
# COMPACT_ATOMS: atom_id res chain seq x y z
N MET A 1 23.34 -44.73 27.19
CA MET A 1 22.57 -43.48 27.40
C MET A 1 22.87 -42.44 26.32
N ALA A 2 24.15 -42.05 26.12
CA ALA A 2 24.55 -41.08 25.10
C ALA A 2 24.08 -41.38 23.65
N ARG A 3 24.15 -42.63 23.20
CA ARG A 3 23.70 -43.01 21.83
C ARG A 3 22.21 -42.77 21.58
N LYS A 4 21.35 -43.07 22.56
CA LYS A 4 19.89 -42.84 22.46
C LYS A 4 19.56 -41.35 22.48
N PHE A 5 20.30 -40.58 23.29
CA PHE A 5 20.20 -39.12 23.32
C PHE A 5 20.61 -38.49 21.97
N LEU A 6 21.72 -38.94 21.36
CA LEU A 6 22.15 -38.46 20.05
C LEU A 6 21.14 -38.79 18.94
N TYR A 7 20.52 -39.97 18.96
CA TYR A 7 19.43 -40.28 18.00
C TYR A 7 18.21 -39.38 18.19
N LEU A 8 17.83 -39.08 19.44
CA LEU A 8 16.74 -38.14 19.71
C LEU A 8 17.06 -36.74 19.17
N ILE A 9 18.26 -36.22 19.43
CA ILE A 9 18.70 -34.92 18.91
C ILE A 9 18.73 -34.92 17.37
N ALA A 10 19.26 -35.97 16.74
CA ALA A 10 19.27 -36.08 15.29
C ALA A 10 17.85 -36.11 14.69
N ILE A 11 16.92 -36.84 15.32
CA ILE A 11 15.51 -36.86 14.90
C ILE A 11 14.88 -35.46 15.03
N LEU A 12 15.12 -34.75 16.15
CA LEU A 12 14.61 -33.40 16.35
C LEU A 12 15.18 -32.41 15.34
N ILE A 13 16.48 -32.51 15.01
CA ILE A 13 17.11 -31.71 13.95
C ILE A 13 16.47 -32.04 12.60
N MET A 14 16.31 -33.32 12.26
CA MET A 14 15.68 -33.73 11.00
C MET A 14 14.23 -33.27 10.90
N LEU A 15 13.46 -33.31 11.99
CA LEU A 15 12.10 -32.77 12.05
C LEU A 15 12.09 -31.24 11.91
N ALA A 16 13.03 -30.53 12.53
CA ALA A 16 13.16 -29.08 12.38
C ALA A 16 13.57 -28.69 10.95
N LEU A 17 14.48 -29.44 10.33
CA LEU A 17 14.88 -29.25 8.94
C LEU A 17 13.73 -29.57 7.98
N ALA A 18 13.03 -30.69 8.19
CA ALA A 18 11.86 -31.07 7.40
C ALA A 18 10.72 -30.06 7.56
N GLY A 19 10.48 -29.56 8.78
CA GLY A 19 9.50 -28.50 9.06
C GLY A 19 9.88 -27.17 8.39
N THR A 20 11.15 -26.77 8.45
CA THR A 20 11.65 -25.57 7.76
C THR A 20 11.56 -25.72 6.24
N PHE A 21 11.87 -26.90 5.72
CA PHE A 21 11.77 -27.22 4.30
C PHE A 21 10.32 -27.22 3.82
N ALA A 22 9.42 -27.86 4.57
CA ALA A 22 7.99 -27.84 4.29
C ALA A 22 7.41 -26.42 4.37
N TYR A 23 7.80 -25.63 5.37
CA TYR A 23 7.40 -24.22 5.45
C TYR A 23 7.89 -23.44 4.24
N ARG A 24 9.14 -23.63 3.80
CA ARG A 24 9.68 -22.95 2.61
C ARG A 24 8.96 -23.34 1.32
N LEU A 25 8.59 -24.61 1.15
CA LEU A 25 7.90 -25.10 -0.04
C LEU A 25 6.40 -24.76 -0.06
N PHE A 26 5.76 -24.77 1.11
CA PHE A 26 4.31 -24.65 1.24
C PHE A 26 3.86 -23.35 1.94
N ALA A 27 4.75 -22.39 2.14
CA ALA A 27 4.43 -21.12 2.82
C ALA A 27 3.19 -20.42 2.23
N PRO A 28 3.04 -20.27 0.88
CA PRO A 28 1.84 -19.69 0.31
C PRO A 28 0.55 -20.43 0.66
N GLN A 29 0.57 -21.77 0.63
CA GLN A 29 -0.58 -22.62 0.92
C GLN A 29 -0.94 -22.59 2.42
N LEU A 30 0.07 -22.62 3.29
CA LEU A 30 -0.10 -22.47 4.74
C LEU A 30 -0.67 -21.10 5.09
N MET A 31 -0.21 -20.03 4.43
CA MET A 31 -0.74 -18.68 4.63
C MET A 31 -2.21 -18.57 4.19
N ARG A 32 -2.57 -19.16 3.04
CA ARG A 32 -3.96 -19.27 2.57
C ARG A 32 -4.84 -19.98 3.61
N LEU A 33 -4.40 -21.14 4.11
CA LEU A 33 -5.13 -21.92 5.12
C LEU A 33 -5.29 -21.17 6.45
N ALA A 34 -4.27 -20.43 6.88
CA ALA A 34 -4.28 -19.71 8.14
C ALA A 34 -5.15 -18.45 8.09
N MET A 35 -5.16 -17.72 6.97
CA MET A 35 -5.69 -16.35 6.90
C MET A 35 -7.06 -16.24 6.23
N VAL A 36 -7.45 -17.18 5.36
CA VAL A 36 -8.75 -17.11 4.66
C VAL A 36 -9.88 -17.48 5.64
N PRO A 37 -10.91 -16.62 5.82
CA PRO A 37 -12.05 -16.95 6.65
C PRO A 37 -12.78 -18.22 6.20
N SER A 38 -13.20 -19.01 7.18
CA SER A 38 -14.11 -20.14 6.99
C SER A 38 -15.58 -19.74 7.09
N ALA A 39 -15.89 -18.65 7.82
CA ALA A 39 -17.23 -18.10 7.93
C ALA A 39 -17.69 -17.48 6.60
N GLY A 40 -19.01 -17.40 6.39
CA GLY A 40 -19.59 -16.70 5.24
C GLY A 40 -19.55 -15.18 5.39
N PHE A 41 -19.58 -14.44 4.28
CA PHE A 41 -19.69 -12.98 4.30
C PHE A 41 -20.98 -12.53 5.01
N LYS A 42 -20.82 -11.59 5.96
CA LYS A 42 -21.93 -10.91 6.62
C LYS A 42 -22.16 -9.56 5.95
N ALA A 43 -23.31 -9.40 5.31
CA ALA A 43 -23.73 -8.08 4.83
C ALA A 43 -23.86 -7.12 6.02
N LEU A 44 -23.17 -5.98 5.94
CA LEU A 44 -23.27 -4.90 6.90
C LEU A 44 -24.05 -3.73 6.28
N PRO A 45 -24.74 -2.90 7.09
CA PRO A 45 -25.46 -1.74 6.60
C PRO A 45 -24.56 -0.81 5.77
N GLU A 46 -25.15 -0.10 4.82
CA GLU A 46 -24.44 0.93 4.08
C GLU A 46 -23.95 2.03 5.01
N THR A 47 -22.80 2.62 4.68
CA THR A 47 -22.30 3.78 5.40
C THR A 47 -23.12 4.98 4.98
N ALA A 48 -23.71 5.67 5.96
CA ALA A 48 -24.48 6.88 5.70
C ALA A 48 -23.63 7.91 4.94
N ALA A 49 -24.21 8.62 3.98
CA ALA A 49 -23.49 9.55 3.10
C ALA A 49 -22.71 10.65 3.86
N ASN A 50 -23.20 11.04 5.04
CA ASN A 50 -22.57 12.04 5.91
C ASN A 50 -21.72 11.44 7.04
N ALA A 51 -21.49 10.11 7.07
CA ALA A 51 -20.83 9.46 8.18
C ALA A 51 -19.43 10.04 8.45
N TYR A 52 -18.67 10.33 7.39
CA TYR A 52 -17.31 10.87 7.49
C TYR A 52 -17.26 12.36 7.84
N ALA A 53 -18.38 13.08 7.94
CA ALA A 53 -18.39 14.40 8.57
C ALA A 53 -18.02 14.31 10.06
N SER A 54 -18.13 13.11 10.66
CA SER A 54 -17.61 12.86 12.00
C SER A 54 -16.09 12.68 11.99
N PRO A 55 -15.34 13.45 12.81
CA PRO A 55 -13.89 13.30 12.93
C PRO A 55 -13.49 11.91 13.46
N MET A 56 -14.40 11.17 14.10
CA MET A 56 -14.11 9.85 14.66
C MET A 56 -13.90 8.75 13.62
N LEU A 57 -14.40 8.95 12.39
CA LEU A 57 -14.18 8.03 11.28
C LEU A 57 -12.90 8.35 10.52
N TRP A 58 -12.05 9.24 11.02
CA TRP A 58 -10.73 9.51 10.46
C TRP A 58 -9.64 9.02 11.40
N LEU A 59 -8.71 8.23 10.87
CA LEU A 59 -7.48 7.87 11.58
C LEU A 59 -6.47 9.01 11.51
N ALA A 60 -6.40 9.69 10.36
CA ALA A 60 -5.68 10.96 10.19
C ALA A 60 -6.60 12.00 9.57
N HIS A 61 -6.56 13.22 10.11
CA HIS A 61 -7.37 14.34 9.66
C HIS A 61 -6.69 15.66 10.04
N PRO A 62 -6.68 16.71 9.20
CA PRO A 62 -5.99 17.96 9.55
C PRO A 62 -6.58 18.68 10.76
N GLY A 63 -7.89 18.53 11.00
CA GLY A 63 -8.56 19.01 12.22
C GLY A 63 -8.22 18.21 13.50
N LYS A 64 -7.44 17.12 13.39
CA LYS A 64 -6.98 16.31 14.52
C LYS A 64 -5.50 16.62 14.78
N ALA A 65 -5.24 17.52 15.73
CA ALA A 65 -3.87 17.91 16.07
C ALA A 65 -3.17 16.91 17.01
N THR A 66 -3.92 16.29 17.93
CA THR A 66 -3.42 15.25 18.84
C THR A 66 -3.67 13.86 18.26
N ASP A 67 -2.74 12.93 18.45
CA ASP A 67 -2.86 11.54 18.01
C ASP A 67 -3.12 11.35 16.50
N ASN A 68 -2.60 12.26 15.67
CA ASN A 68 -2.65 12.11 14.23
C ASN A 68 -1.38 11.39 13.74
N PRO A 69 -1.45 10.09 13.38
CA PRO A 69 -0.29 9.32 12.99
C PRO A 69 0.39 9.86 11.73
N ALA A 70 -0.33 10.59 10.88
CA ALA A 70 0.22 11.14 9.64
C ALA A 70 1.15 12.34 9.87
N LEU A 71 1.13 12.98 11.06
CA LEU A 71 2.01 14.09 11.41
C LEU A 71 3.39 13.64 11.93
N TRP A 72 3.56 12.35 12.22
CA TRP A 72 4.83 11.82 12.69
C TRP A 72 5.92 11.95 11.62
N THR A 73 7.15 12.25 12.05
CA THR A 73 8.34 12.25 11.20
C THR A 73 9.53 11.63 11.93
N PRO A 74 10.45 10.97 11.22
CA PRO A 74 11.74 10.58 11.79
C PRO A 74 12.61 11.82 12.07
N GLU A 75 13.68 11.63 12.83
CA GLU A 75 14.65 12.68 13.12
C GLU A 75 15.17 13.36 11.84
N GLY A 76 15.28 14.68 11.85
CA GLY A 76 15.71 15.49 10.71
C GLY A 76 14.60 15.86 9.72
N TYR A 77 13.37 15.38 9.90
CA TYR A 77 12.23 15.70 9.05
C TYR A 77 11.10 16.38 9.85
N LYS A 78 10.29 17.19 9.18
CA LYS A 78 9.16 17.92 9.78
C LYS A 78 7.98 17.96 8.83
N ALA A 79 6.75 17.81 9.33
CA ALA A 79 5.57 18.10 8.53
C ALA A 79 5.54 19.60 8.14
N ALA A 80 4.85 19.92 7.04
CA ALA A 80 4.68 21.31 6.63
C ALA A 80 3.80 22.07 7.62
N ALA A 81 4.23 23.27 8.01
CA ALA A 81 3.44 24.17 8.85
C ALA A 81 2.19 24.70 8.11
N ALA A 82 2.33 24.94 6.80
CA ALA A 82 1.27 25.40 5.92
C ALA A 82 1.19 24.46 4.69
N PRO A 83 0.55 23.30 4.82
CA PRO A 83 0.49 22.32 3.72
C PRO A 83 -0.32 22.86 2.54
N GLU A 84 0.26 22.81 1.33
CA GLU A 84 -0.38 23.37 0.14
C GLU A 84 -1.35 22.38 -0.53
N ALA A 85 -0.94 21.12 -0.67
CA ALA A 85 -1.81 20.07 -1.21
C ALA A 85 -2.74 19.48 -0.13
N ALA A 86 -3.79 18.80 -0.60
CA ALA A 86 -4.57 17.87 0.19
C ALA A 86 -4.27 16.44 -0.24
N ILE A 87 -4.01 15.56 0.71
CA ILE A 87 -3.67 14.16 0.46
C ILE A 87 -4.80 13.28 0.97
N PHE A 88 -5.37 12.49 0.08
CA PHE A 88 -6.25 11.39 0.46
C PHE A 88 -5.43 10.10 0.45
N PHE A 89 -5.15 9.58 1.65
CA PHE A 89 -4.35 8.37 1.85
C PHE A 89 -5.22 7.20 2.27
N ILE A 90 -5.25 6.14 1.47
CA ILE A 90 -5.98 4.91 1.76
C ILE A 90 -4.98 3.88 2.29
N HIS A 91 -5.07 3.60 3.59
CA HIS A 91 -4.14 2.70 4.27
C HIS A 91 -4.34 1.22 3.86
N PRO A 92 -3.38 0.33 4.11
CA PRO A 92 -3.49 -1.08 3.71
C PRO A 92 -4.39 -1.85 4.67
N THR A 93 -4.51 -3.16 4.41
CA THR A 93 -5.19 -4.08 5.31
C THR A 93 -4.50 -4.12 6.68
N SER A 94 -5.25 -3.78 7.72
CA SER A 94 -4.80 -3.88 9.12
C SER A 94 -5.60 -4.91 9.93
N PHE A 95 -6.63 -5.51 9.30
CA PHE A 95 -7.43 -6.58 9.88
C PHE A 95 -6.89 -7.95 9.45
N LEU A 96 -6.35 -8.68 10.43
CA LEU A 96 -5.73 -10.00 10.23
C LEU A 96 -6.56 -11.14 10.81
N ASP A 97 -7.66 -10.82 11.50
CA ASP A 97 -8.58 -11.83 12.03
C ASP A 97 -9.32 -12.53 10.87
N ARG A 98 -9.47 -13.84 11.01
CA ARG A 98 -10.14 -14.73 10.06
C ARG A 98 -11.59 -15.06 10.48
N SER A 99 -12.05 -14.55 11.62
CA SER A 99 -13.41 -14.76 12.14
C SER A 99 -14.48 -14.01 11.34
N ALA A 100 -14.08 -12.94 10.64
CA ALA A 100 -14.95 -12.12 9.82
C ALA A 100 -14.26 -11.70 8.52
N TRP A 101 -15.05 -11.35 7.52
CA TRP A 101 -14.54 -10.85 6.24
C TRP A 101 -14.16 -9.37 6.26
N ASN A 102 -14.76 -8.58 7.15
CA ASN A 102 -14.48 -7.15 7.28
C ASN A 102 -14.30 -6.76 8.75
N ALA A 103 -13.41 -5.80 8.99
CA ALA A 103 -13.20 -5.23 10.31
C ALA A 103 -14.41 -4.40 10.78
N PRO A 104 -14.91 -4.57 12.01
CA PRO A 104 -15.75 -3.57 12.66
C PRO A 104 -15.03 -2.22 12.76
N LEU A 105 -15.76 -1.11 12.62
CA LEU A 105 -15.18 0.25 12.69
C LEU A 105 -14.59 0.59 14.07
N ASP A 106 -15.01 -0.10 15.13
CA ASP A 106 -14.50 0.08 16.49
C ASP A 106 -13.43 -0.97 16.86
N ASN A 107 -13.03 -1.84 15.94
CA ASN A 107 -12.00 -2.84 16.21
C ASN A 107 -10.66 -2.18 16.54
N LYS A 108 -10.28 -2.23 17.83
CA LYS A 108 -9.10 -1.55 18.34
C LYS A 108 -7.80 -2.04 17.70
N GLU A 109 -7.62 -3.35 17.55
CA GLU A 109 -6.38 -3.92 17.01
C GLU A 109 -6.15 -3.51 15.55
N ALA A 110 -7.19 -3.57 14.72
CA ALA A 110 -7.13 -3.09 13.35
C ALA A 110 -6.82 -1.59 13.32
N ASN A 111 -7.52 -0.77 14.12
CA ASN A 111 -7.31 0.67 14.14
C ASN A 111 -5.90 1.08 14.61
N ASP A 112 -5.36 0.41 15.63
CA ASP A 112 -3.98 0.65 16.10
C ASP A 112 -2.95 0.27 15.03
N ARG A 113 -3.16 -0.86 14.34
CA ARG A 113 -2.29 -1.31 13.25
C ARG A 113 -2.41 -0.40 12.02
N ALA A 114 -3.60 0.09 11.68
CA ALA A 114 -3.80 1.07 10.62
C ALA A 114 -3.10 2.40 10.95
N ALA A 115 -3.19 2.88 12.20
CA ALA A 115 -2.46 4.07 12.65
C ALA A 115 -0.94 3.89 12.52
N LEU A 116 -0.42 2.70 12.87
CA LEU A 116 0.99 2.34 12.66
C LEU A 116 1.40 2.40 11.18
N PHE A 117 0.57 1.85 10.26
CA PHE A 117 0.85 1.95 8.82
C PHE A 117 0.80 3.39 8.33
N ILE A 118 -0.21 4.17 8.71
CA ILE A 118 -0.31 5.60 8.34
C ILE A 118 0.95 6.36 8.80
N ARG A 119 1.44 6.06 10.00
CA ARG A 119 2.67 6.66 10.54
C ARG A 119 3.90 6.36 9.69
N GLY A 120 4.06 5.13 9.21
CA GLY A 120 5.21 4.73 8.39
C GLY A 120 5.07 5.04 6.89
N GLN A 121 3.85 5.22 6.39
CA GLN A 121 3.56 5.29 4.97
C GLN A 121 3.05 6.68 4.56
N ALA A 122 1.93 7.13 5.14
CA ALA A 122 1.30 8.40 4.78
C ALA A 122 2.18 9.60 5.16
N SER A 123 2.95 9.49 6.25
CA SER A 123 3.87 10.54 6.70
C SER A 123 4.91 10.95 5.65
N ALA A 124 5.21 10.10 4.66
CA ALA A 124 6.07 10.45 3.54
C ALA A 124 5.56 11.68 2.78
N PHE A 125 4.25 11.95 2.81
CA PHE A 125 3.62 13.04 2.08
C PHE A 125 3.37 14.31 2.92
N ASN A 126 3.63 14.28 4.23
CA ASN A 126 3.21 15.37 5.14
C ASN A 126 4.01 16.69 4.99
N GLU A 127 5.01 16.73 4.11
CA GLU A 127 5.62 17.99 3.62
C GLU A 127 4.81 18.64 2.50
N ALA A 128 4.24 17.83 1.62
CA ALA A 128 3.56 18.32 0.44
C ALA A 128 2.13 18.77 0.76
N GLY A 129 1.48 18.12 1.73
CA GLY A 129 0.07 18.38 2.00
C GLY A 129 -0.43 17.90 3.36
N ALA A 130 -1.67 18.29 3.65
CA ALA A 130 -2.42 17.84 4.81
C ALA A 130 -3.07 16.50 4.48
N ILE A 131 -3.10 15.55 5.42
CA ILE A 131 -3.46 14.16 5.15
C ILE A 131 -4.82 13.81 5.78
N TRP A 132 -5.68 13.25 4.95
CA TRP A 132 -6.91 12.56 5.31
C TRP A 132 -6.71 11.07 5.10
N ALA A 133 -6.88 10.28 6.16
CA ALA A 133 -6.87 8.82 6.08
C ALA A 133 -8.10 8.27 6.81
N PRO A 134 -9.08 7.72 6.09
CA PRO A 134 -10.33 7.27 6.70
C PRO A 134 -10.11 5.99 7.50
N ARG A 135 -10.91 5.84 8.55
CA ARG A 135 -11.21 4.54 9.14
C ARG A 135 -12.29 3.88 8.30
N TYR A 136 -12.07 2.67 7.82
CA TYR A 136 -13.07 1.97 7.00
C TYR A 136 -13.11 0.48 7.34
N ARG A 137 -14.19 -0.21 6.95
CA ARG A 137 -14.41 -1.64 7.20
C ARG A 137 -13.57 -2.50 6.26
N GLN A 138 -12.26 -2.48 6.48
CA GLN A 138 -11.26 -3.19 5.68
C GLN A 138 -11.64 -4.65 5.50
N ALA A 139 -11.48 -5.17 4.29
CA ALA A 139 -11.53 -6.61 4.10
C ALA A 139 -10.31 -7.26 4.77
N THR A 140 -10.50 -8.40 5.42
CA THR A 140 -9.40 -9.15 6.06
C THR A 140 -8.32 -9.54 5.06
N PHE A 141 -7.09 -9.73 5.54
CA PHE A 141 -5.94 -10.10 4.69
C PHE A 141 -6.22 -11.35 3.85
N GLY A 142 -6.97 -12.31 4.39
CA GLY A 142 -7.39 -13.52 3.67
C GLY A 142 -8.18 -13.25 2.38
N ALA A 143 -8.84 -12.09 2.23
CA ALA A 143 -9.56 -11.73 1.01
C ALA A 143 -8.65 -11.61 -0.22
N PHE A 144 -7.34 -11.36 -0.05
CA PHE A 144 -6.37 -11.26 -1.14
C PHE A 144 -5.76 -12.61 -1.54
N LEU A 145 -6.05 -13.66 -0.78
CA LEU A 145 -5.43 -14.97 -0.91
C LEU A 145 -6.39 -16.02 -1.48
N THR A 146 -7.56 -15.60 -1.99
CA THR A 146 -8.63 -16.49 -2.44
C THR A 146 -9.44 -15.87 -3.57
N THR A 147 -10.12 -16.71 -4.35
CA THR A 147 -11.05 -16.33 -5.42
C THR A 147 -12.53 -16.49 -5.02
N LYS A 148 -12.82 -16.77 -3.74
CA LYS A 148 -14.19 -16.87 -3.23
C LYS A 148 -14.96 -15.56 -3.47
N ALA A 149 -16.23 -15.67 -3.86
CA ALA A 149 -17.11 -14.50 -4.06
C ALA A 149 -17.23 -13.61 -2.80
N ASP A 150 -17.13 -14.20 -1.61
CA ASP A 150 -17.18 -13.46 -0.34
C ASP A 150 -15.99 -12.51 -0.15
N ALA A 151 -14.82 -12.82 -0.71
CA ALA A 151 -13.68 -11.90 -0.71
C ALA A 151 -14.01 -10.63 -1.53
N GLN A 152 -14.63 -10.79 -2.71
CA GLN A 152 -15.05 -9.66 -3.52
C GLN A 152 -16.12 -8.81 -2.82
N LYS A 153 -17.13 -9.44 -2.21
CA LYS A 153 -18.15 -8.72 -1.41
C LYS A 153 -17.54 -7.91 -0.27
N ALA A 154 -16.50 -8.46 0.38
CA ALA A 154 -15.78 -7.78 1.45
C ALA A 154 -15.01 -6.56 0.95
N LEU A 155 -14.31 -6.70 -0.19
CA LEU A 155 -13.61 -5.59 -0.85
C LEU A 155 -14.58 -4.52 -1.34
N ASP A 156 -15.75 -4.91 -1.85
CA ASP A 156 -16.79 -3.97 -2.27
C ASP A 156 -17.38 -3.20 -1.09
N LEU A 157 -17.59 -3.86 0.05
CA LEU A 157 -18.02 -3.20 1.28
C LEU A 157 -16.98 -2.19 1.77
N ALA A 158 -15.71 -2.57 1.79
CA ALA A 158 -14.62 -1.69 2.16
C ALA A 158 -14.51 -0.48 1.22
N TYR A 159 -14.66 -0.70 -0.09
CA TYR A 159 -14.63 0.38 -1.08
C TYR A 159 -15.78 1.37 -0.91
N ARG A 160 -16.99 0.92 -0.58
CA ARG A 160 -18.12 1.84 -0.32
C ARG A 160 -17.80 2.85 0.78
N ASP A 161 -17.14 2.41 1.85
CA ASP A 161 -16.69 3.30 2.91
C ASP A 161 -15.66 4.33 2.40
N ILE A 162 -14.71 3.89 1.56
CA ILE A 162 -13.73 4.76 0.92
C ILE A 162 -14.40 5.81 0.02
N ALA A 163 -15.39 5.43 -0.77
CA ALA A 163 -16.10 6.35 -1.65
C ALA A 163 -16.83 7.45 -0.86
N VAL A 164 -17.52 7.08 0.24
CA VAL A 164 -18.16 8.05 1.13
C VAL A 164 -17.13 8.96 1.82
N ALA A 165 -16.00 8.40 2.28
CA ALA A 165 -14.91 9.19 2.84
C ALA A 165 -14.31 10.18 1.83
N PHE A 166 -14.15 9.74 0.57
CA PHE A 166 -13.62 10.58 -0.48
C PHE A 166 -14.55 11.75 -0.83
N ALA A 167 -15.87 11.51 -0.87
CA ALA A 167 -16.86 12.57 -1.06
C ALA A 167 -16.79 13.64 0.06
N GLN A 168 -16.64 13.21 1.32
CA GLN A 168 -16.42 14.13 2.43
C GLN A 168 -15.08 14.88 2.30
N PHE A 169 -14.00 14.18 1.97
CA PHE A 169 -12.70 14.80 1.70
C PHE A 169 -12.81 15.91 0.66
N LEU A 170 -13.48 15.65 -0.47
CA LEU A 170 -13.70 16.65 -1.54
C LEU A 170 -14.49 17.87 -1.05
N THR A 171 -15.44 17.66 -0.14
CA THR A 171 -16.20 18.75 0.49
C THR A 171 -15.29 19.65 1.33
N GLU A 172 -14.40 19.06 2.12
CA GLU A 172 -13.51 19.79 3.03
C GLU A 172 -12.34 20.49 2.34
N VAL A 173 -11.77 19.89 1.29
CA VAL A 173 -10.62 20.48 0.58
C VAL A 173 -11.02 21.61 -0.37
N GLY A 174 -12.33 21.79 -0.58
CA GLY A 174 -12.88 22.80 -1.49
C GLY A 174 -12.58 22.49 -2.95
N ARG A 175 -12.72 23.52 -3.80
CA ARG A 175 -12.74 23.37 -5.27
C ARG A 175 -11.39 23.54 -5.96
N THR A 176 -10.43 24.20 -5.31
CA THR A 176 -9.19 24.67 -5.94
C THR A 176 -7.94 23.99 -5.42
N ARG A 177 -7.97 23.42 -4.21
CA ARG A 177 -6.77 22.85 -3.60
C ARG A 177 -6.24 21.66 -4.42
N PRO A 178 -4.92 21.61 -4.72
CA PRO A 178 -4.31 20.47 -5.39
C PRO A 178 -4.45 19.19 -4.57
N ILE A 179 -4.66 18.05 -5.24
CA ILE A 179 -4.91 16.77 -4.60
C ILE A 179 -3.80 15.78 -4.93
N ILE A 180 -3.21 15.15 -3.92
CA ILE A 180 -2.39 13.96 -4.08
C ILE A 180 -3.21 12.77 -3.58
N LEU A 181 -3.25 11.71 -4.38
CA LEU A 181 -3.90 10.46 -3.97
C LEU A 181 -2.83 9.43 -3.69
N ALA A 182 -2.97 8.68 -2.60
CA ALA A 182 -2.02 7.63 -2.28
C ALA A 182 -2.74 6.45 -1.63
N GLY A 183 -2.32 5.25 -1.96
CA GLY A 183 -2.84 4.04 -1.35
C GLY A 183 -1.77 2.96 -1.25
N HIS A 184 -1.89 2.12 -0.23
CA HIS A 184 -1.05 0.93 -0.09
C HIS A 184 -1.90 -0.34 -0.12
N SER A 185 -1.49 -1.37 -0.85
CA SER A 185 -2.13 -2.70 -0.83
C SER A 185 -3.63 -2.64 -1.12
N GLN A 186 -4.50 -3.04 -0.19
CA GLN A 186 -5.95 -2.85 -0.27
C GLN A 186 -6.34 -1.41 -0.60
N GLY A 187 -5.67 -0.43 0.01
CA GLY A 187 -5.91 0.98 -0.28
C GLY A 187 -5.49 1.38 -1.69
N ALA A 188 -4.43 0.77 -2.23
CA ALA A 188 -4.05 0.96 -3.64
C ALA A 188 -5.08 0.34 -4.60
N LEU A 189 -5.61 -0.85 -4.28
CA LEU A 189 -6.74 -1.44 -5.01
C LEU A 189 -7.99 -0.53 -4.96
N HIS A 190 -8.32 0.03 -3.80
CA HIS A 190 -9.45 0.97 -3.70
C HIS A 190 -9.18 2.26 -4.46
N LEU A 191 -7.92 2.74 -4.46
CA LEU A 191 -7.53 3.91 -5.24
C LEU A 191 -7.70 3.68 -6.74
N THR A 192 -7.42 2.48 -7.26
CA THR A 192 -7.62 2.22 -8.69
C THR A 192 -9.08 2.34 -9.09
N ARG A 193 -9.97 1.86 -8.23
CA ARG A 193 -11.42 1.95 -8.44
C ARG A 193 -11.94 3.38 -8.29
N LEU A 194 -11.45 4.12 -7.30
CA LEU A 194 -11.77 5.55 -7.11
C LEU A 194 -11.34 6.39 -8.31
N LEU A 195 -10.13 6.15 -8.84
CA LEU A 195 -9.65 6.80 -10.07
C LEU A 195 -10.58 6.55 -11.25
N ARG A 196 -11.03 5.31 -11.43
CA ARG A 196 -11.94 4.93 -12.52
C ARG A 196 -13.35 5.49 -12.35
N GLU A 197 -13.91 5.42 -11.15
CA GLU A 197 -15.34 5.67 -10.91
C GLU A 197 -15.63 7.14 -10.57
N GLU A 198 -14.73 7.80 -9.85
CA GLU A 198 -14.96 9.16 -9.33
C GLU A 198 -14.14 10.24 -10.04
N ILE A 199 -13.05 9.87 -10.73
CA ILE A 199 -12.09 10.84 -11.30
C ILE A 199 -12.09 10.81 -12.82
N ALA A 200 -12.04 9.63 -13.45
CA ALA A 200 -11.93 9.49 -14.89
C ALA A 200 -13.06 10.23 -15.63
N GLY A 201 -12.69 11.06 -16.60
CA GLY A 201 -13.65 11.85 -17.38
C GLY A 201 -14.27 13.05 -16.65
N THR A 202 -13.91 13.31 -15.39
CA THR A 202 -14.45 14.43 -14.61
C THR A 202 -13.45 15.62 -14.55
N PRO A 203 -13.91 16.84 -14.21
CA PRO A 203 -13.01 17.96 -13.94
C PRO A 203 -12.04 17.73 -12.77
N LEU A 204 -12.34 16.77 -11.88
CA LEU A 204 -11.49 16.45 -10.72
C LEU A 204 -10.10 15.95 -11.14
N ALA A 205 -10.00 15.27 -12.28
CA ALA A 205 -8.72 14.79 -12.82
C ALA A 205 -7.68 15.91 -12.97
N LYS A 206 -8.12 17.14 -13.31
CA LYS A 206 -7.26 18.31 -13.46
C LYS A 206 -6.67 18.82 -12.15
N ARG A 207 -7.22 18.40 -11.00
CA ARG A 207 -6.72 18.77 -9.67
C ARG A 207 -5.72 17.76 -9.11
N ILE A 208 -5.57 16.60 -9.76
CA ILE A 208 -4.70 15.54 -9.28
C ILE A 208 -3.27 15.88 -9.64
N VAL A 209 -2.43 16.06 -8.63
CA VAL A 209 -0.98 16.27 -8.77
C VAL A 209 -0.31 14.95 -9.14
N ALA A 210 -0.64 13.88 -8.42
CA ALA A 210 -0.15 12.52 -8.66
C ALA A 210 -1.01 11.51 -7.90
N ALA A 211 -1.06 10.28 -8.40
CA ALA A 211 -1.67 9.14 -7.74
C ALA A 211 -0.64 8.03 -7.49
N TYR A 212 -0.34 7.73 -6.22
CA TYR A 212 0.61 6.70 -5.79
C TYR A 212 -0.14 5.40 -5.46
N ILE A 213 -0.11 4.44 -6.38
CA ILE A 213 -0.78 3.14 -6.28
C ILE A 213 0.27 2.09 -5.91
N VAL A 214 0.57 2.01 -4.62
CA VAL A 214 1.74 1.26 -4.13
C VAL A 214 1.32 -0.09 -3.55
N GLY A 215 2.07 -1.14 -3.85
CA GLY A 215 1.80 -2.48 -3.33
C GLY A 215 0.57 -3.16 -3.95
N TRP A 216 0.09 -2.68 -5.11
CA TRP A 216 -0.95 -3.37 -5.87
C TRP A 216 -0.60 -3.41 -7.36
N PRO A 217 -0.66 -4.58 -8.01
CA PRO A 217 -0.53 -4.69 -9.46
C PRO A 217 -1.58 -3.88 -10.22
N VAL A 218 -1.16 -3.16 -11.27
CA VAL A 218 -2.06 -2.46 -12.19
C VAL A 218 -1.66 -2.77 -13.62
N SER A 219 -2.60 -3.29 -14.40
CA SER A 219 -2.36 -3.59 -15.82
C SER A 219 -2.24 -2.30 -16.61
N ARG A 220 -1.16 -2.15 -17.37
CA ARG A 220 -1.05 -1.08 -18.39
C ARG A 220 -2.08 -1.26 -19.51
N THR A 221 -2.58 -2.47 -19.72
CA THR A 221 -3.46 -2.81 -20.85
C THR A 221 -4.93 -2.74 -20.45
N THR A 222 -5.31 -3.36 -19.34
CA THR A 222 -6.73 -3.58 -19.01
C THR A 222 -7.24 -2.71 -17.86
N ASP A 223 -6.36 -2.04 -17.11
CA ASP A 223 -6.73 -1.16 -16.00
C ASP A 223 -6.44 0.31 -16.31
N LEU A 224 -5.19 0.65 -16.58
CA LEU A 224 -4.69 2.02 -16.73
C LEU A 224 -5.55 2.88 -17.69
N PRO A 225 -5.99 2.40 -18.87
CA PRO A 225 -6.81 3.21 -19.78
C PRO A 225 -8.14 3.70 -19.17
N GLY A 226 -8.70 2.95 -18.21
CA GLY A 226 -9.95 3.29 -17.54
C GLY A 226 -9.81 4.20 -16.33
N MET A 227 -8.59 4.53 -15.90
CA MET A 227 -8.31 5.24 -14.64
C MET A 227 -8.23 6.77 -14.80
N GLY A 228 -8.29 7.28 -16.04
CA GLY A 228 -8.39 8.72 -16.31
C GLY A 228 -7.11 9.53 -16.19
N LEU A 229 -5.99 8.93 -15.78
CA LEU A 229 -4.66 9.54 -15.73
C LEU A 229 -3.63 8.62 -16.42
N PRO A 230 -2.59 9.16 -17.09
CA PRO A 230 -1.51 8.35 -17.66
C PRO A 230 -0.55 7.85 -16.57
N GLU A 231 0.24 6.81 -16.88
CA GLU A 231 1.43 6.47 -16.10
C GLU A 231 2.48 7.57 -16.22
N CYS A 232 3.16 7.91 -15.13
CA CYS A 232 4.19 8.94 -15.13
C CYS A 232 5.39 8.54 -16.00
N SER A 233 5.77 9.37 -16.97
CA SER A 233 6.93 9.19 -17.83
C SER A 233 8.13 10.07 -17.44
N ALA A 234 7.90 11.14 -16.69
CA ALA A 234 8.95 12.04 -16.18
C ALA A 234 8.82 12.28 -14.66
N ALA A 235 9.95 12.63 -14.05
CA ALA A 235 10.07 12.80 -12.60
C ALA A 235 9.27 14.00 -12.08
N ASP A 236 9.09 15.04 -12.90
CA ASP A 236 8.36 16.27 -12.63
C ASP A 236 6.99 16.33 -13.33
N GLN A 237 6.56 15.24 -13.98
CA GLN A 237 5.22 15.17 -14.55
C GLN A 237 4.16 15.20 -13.45
N SER A 238 3.20 16.11 -13.57
CA SER A 238 1.98 16.13 -12.75
C SER A 238 0.81 15.44 -13.46
N GLY A 239 -0.27 15.15 -12.75
CA GLY A 239 -1.47 14.54 -13.34
C GLY A 239 -1.23 13.11 -13.83
N CYS A 240 -0.43 12.32 -13.12
CA CYS A 240 -0.06 10.97 -13.54
C CYS A 240 -0.06 9.96 -12.38
N ILE A 241 -0.02 8.68 -12.74
CA ILE A 241 -0.03 7.53 -11.84
C ILE A 241 1.37 6.96 -11.68
N LEU A 242 1.74 6.68 -10.43
CA LEU A 242 2.91 5.91 -10.04
C LEU A 242 2.45 4.60 -9.41
N GLY A 243 3.24 3.54 -9.56
CA GLY A 243 3.01 2.30 -8.80
C GLY A 243 4.19 1.34 -8.86
N TRP A 244 4.38 0.58 -7.79
CA TRP A 244 5.43 -0.43 -7.68
C TRP A 244 5.05 -1.49 -6.64
N GLN A 245 5.72 -2.64 -6.70
CA GLN A 245 5.64 -3.70 -5.71
C GLN A 245 7.08 -4.21 -5.46
N SER A 246 7.56 -4.16 -4.22
CA SER A 246 8.98 -4.34 -3.91
C SER A 246 9.35 -5.78 -3.56
N PHE A 247 10.31 -6.35 -4.27
CA PHE A 247 10.83 -7.70 -4.04
C PHE A 247 12.36 -7.70 -4.01
N ALA A 248 12.95 -8.43 -3.07
CA ALA A 248 14.37 -8.73 -3.11
C ALA A 248 14.64 -9.95 -4.01
N GLU A 249 15.88 -10.13 -4.42
CA GLU A 249 16.28 -11.18 -5.36
C GLU A 249 16.75 -12.45 -4.64
N PRO A 250 16.34 -13.66 -5.09
CA PRO A 250 15.38 -13.92 -6.17
C PRO A 250 13.93 -13.60 -5.75
N ALA A 251 13.17 -12.95 -6.64
CA ALA A 251 11.78 -12.61 -6.39
C ALA A 251 10.86 -13.82 -6.70
N ALA A 252 9.90 -14.09 -5.82
CA ALA A 252 8.86 -15.11 -6.03
C ALA A 252 7.47 -14.50 -5.74
N PRO A 253 6.87 -13.84 -6.75
CA PRO A 253 5.67 -13.02 -6.58
C PRO A 253 4.34 -13.79 -6.70
N GLU A 254 4.37 -15.12 -6.78
CA GLU A 254 3.22 -15.98 -7.10
C GLU A 254 2.07 -15.79 -6.08
N LEU A 255 2.40 -15.54 -4.81
CA LEU A 255 1.40 -15.33 -3.75
C LEU A 255 0.36 -14.27 -4.12
N ILE A 256 0.78 -13.20 -4.80
CA ILE A 256 -0.09 -12.10 -5.24
C ILE A 256 -0.45 -12.24 -6.72
N LEU A 257 0.50 -12.60 -7.58
CA LEU A 257 0.26 -12.67 -9.02
C LEU A 257 -0.70 -13.78 -9.41
N ASP A 258 -0.81 -14.87 -8.66
CA ASP A 258 -1.81 -15.92 -8.94
C ASP A 258 -3.24 -15.35 -8.88
N THR A 259 -3.59 -14.70 -7.76
CA THR A 259 -4.91 -14.10 -7.56
C THR A 259 -5.15 -12.97 -8.56
N TYR A 260 -4.13 -12.15 -8.82
CA TYR A 260 -4.22 -11.07 -9.79
C TYR A 260 -4.43 -11.58 -11.23
N ASN A 261 -3.68 -12.59 -11.67
CA ASN A 261 -3.82 -13.18 -13.00
C ASN A 261 -5.19 -13.83 -13.19
N ALA A 262 -5.78 -14.38 -12.12
CA ALA A 262 -7.13 -14.94 -12.14
C ALA A 262 -8.25 -13.88 -12.19
N SER A 263 -7.90 -12.59 -12.10
CA SER A 263 -8.87 -11.48 -12.06
C SER A 263 -9.13 -10.84 -13.42
N ILE A 264 -10.22 -10.06 -13.49
CA ILE A 264 -10.67 -9.34 -14.69
C ILE A 264 -10.38 -7.84 -14.55
N GLY A 265 -9.77 -7.27 -15.60
CA GLY A 265 -9.44 -5.86 -15.75
C GLY A 265 -10.66 -4.96 -15.89
N PHE A 266 -10.44 -3.65 -15.85
CA PHE A 266 -11.52 -2.65 -15.98
C PHE A 266 -12.19 -2.61 -17.35
N ASP A 267 -11.53 -3.14 -18.39
CA ASP A 267 -12.09 -3.33 -19.73
C ASP A 267 -12.85 -4.66 -19.92
N GLY A 268 -13.00 -5.45 -18.85
CA GLY A 268 -13.68 -6.75 -18.88
C GLY A 268 -12.82 -7.91 -19.38
N LYS A 269 -11.53 -7.71 -19.68
CA LYS A 269 -10.61 -8.77 -20.14
C LYS A 269 -9.76 -9.32 -19.00
N PRO A 270 -9.24 -10.56 -19.10
CA PRO A 270 -8.34 -11.12 -18.10
C PRO A 270 -7.08 -10.27 -17.89
N ARG A 271 -6.62 -10.13 -16.64
CA ARG A 271 -5.33 -9.48 -16.32
C ARG A 271 -4.12 -10.39 -16.53
N ALA A 272 -4.35 -11.70 -16.68
CA ALA A 272 -3.30 -12.70 -16.87
C ALA A 272 -2.31 -12.31 -17.99
N GLY A 273 -1.03 -12.26 -17.64
CA GLY A 273 0.06 -11.99 -18.61
C GLY A 273 0.14 -10.55 -19.11
N THR A 274 -0.70 -9.63 -18.63
CA THR A 274 -0.62 -8.23 -19.02
C THR A 274 0.59 -7.53 -18.36
N PRO A 275 1.27 -6.61 -19.05
CA PRO A 275 2.34 -5.83 -18.46
C PRO A 275 1.81 -4.91 -17.35
N MET A 276 2.49 -4.87 -16.21
CA MET A 276 2.09 -4.04 -15.09
C MET A 276 2.85 -2.70 -15.11
N ILE A 277 2.26 -1.67 -14.50
CA ILE A 277 2.99 -0.42 -14.24
C ILE A 277 4.15 -0.69 -13.28
N CYS A 278 5.28 -0.01 -13.50
CA CYS A 278 6.38 0.02 -12.55
C CYS A 278 7.07 1.36 -12.64
N THR A 279 6.98 2.13 -11.57
CA THR A 279 7.70 3.38 -11.38
C THR A 279 8.86 3.11 -10.43
N ASN A 280 10.07 3.51 -10.82
CA ASN A 280 11.22 3.43 -9.94
C ASN A 280 11.12 4.57 -8.91
N PRO A 281 10.93 4.27 -7.62
CA PRO A 281 10.66 5.29 -6.60
C PRO A 281 11.90 6.15 -6.29
N ILE A 282 13.11 5.71 -6.67
CA ILE A 282 14.32 6.51 -6.49
C ILE A 282 14.41 7.61 -7.56
N SER A 283 14.13 7.28 -8.82
CA SER A 283 14.21 8.23 -9.93
C SER A 283 12.91 8.99 -10.20
N GLY A 284 11.77 8.46 -9.77
CA GLY A 284 10.43 8.97 -10.11
C GLY A 284 10.03 8.71 -11.57
N LEU A 285 10.74 7.84 -12.28
CA LEU A 285 10.52 7.53 -13.69
C LEU A 285 9.86 6.16 -13.87
N ARG A 286 9.12 5.99 -14.97
CA ARG A 286 8.67 4.67 -15.43
C ARG A 286 9.87 3.78 -15.73
N GLY A 287 9.88 2.58 -15.16
CA GLY A 287 10.90 1.58 -15.43
C GLY A 287 12.29 1.96 -14.91
N GLY A 288 13.31 1.41 -15.55
CA GLY A 288 14.71 1.80 -15.31
C GLY A 288 15.31 1.25 -14.02
N SER A 289 16.55 1.67 -13.77
CA SER A 289 17.38 1.26 -12.63
C SER A 289 17.97 2.50 -11.95
N ALA A 290 18.08 2.44 -10.63
CA ALA A 290 18.75 3.43 -9.81
C ALA A 290 19.64 2.73 -8.78
N PRO A 291 20.91 3.14 -8.63
CA PRO A 291 21.80 2.55 -7.66
C PRO A 291 21.38 2.92 -6.24
N ALA A 292 21.82 2.11 -5.26
CA ALA A 292 21.53 2.37 -3.86
C ALA A 292 21.98 3.78 -3.45
N SER A 293 23.13 4.26 -3.93
CA SER A 293 23.65 5.61 -3.66
C SER A 293 22.70 6.77 -3.99
N ALA A 294 21.68 6.55 -4.84
CA ALA A 294 20.65 7.55 -5.15
C ALA A 294 19.42 7.48 -4.23
N ASN A 295 19.31 6.45 -3.38
CA ASN A 295 18.28 6.36 -2.34
C ASN A 295 18.52 7.44 -1.26
N LEU A 296 17.60 8.39 -1.20
CA LEU A 296 17.66 9.54 -0.30
C LEU A 296 17.37 9.17 1.17
N GLY A 297 16.80 7.99 1.41
CA GLY A 297 16.48 7.55 2.75
C GLY A 297 15.43 6.44 2.82
N THR A 298 15.86 5.28 3.30
CA THR A 298 15.03 4.18 3.78
C THR A 298 14.64 4.42 5.24
N LEU A 299 13.35 4.34 5.55
CA LEU A 299 12.82 4.39 6.91
C LEU A 299 12.97 3.03 7.61
N VAL A 300 13.94 2.93 8.51
CA VAL A 300 14.23 1.71 9.28
C VAL A 300 13.59 1.84 10.67
N PRO A 301 12.49 1.13 10.96
CA PRO A 301 11.81 1.22 12.25
C PRO A 301 12.65 0.60 13.38
N SER A 302 12.52 1.12 14.59
CA SER A 302 13.04 0.48 15.81
C SER A 302 12.30 -0.83 16.08
N THR A 303 12.90 -1.73 16.86
CA THR A 303 12.30 -3.04 17.20
C THR A 303 10.93 -2.91 17.88
N ASP A 304 10.75 -1.89 18.72
CA ASP A 304 9.48 -1.62 19.40
C ASP A 304 8.48 -0.81 18.55
N LEU A 305 8.86 -0.47 17.31
CA LEU A 305 8.09 0.34 16.38
C LEU A 305 7.65 1.68 16.99
N LYS A 306 8.41 2.27 17.92
CA LYS A 306 8.10 3.61 18.47
C LYS A 306 8.85 4.72 17.76
N SER A 307 10.01 4.42 17.19
CA SER A 307 10.82 5.36 16.41
C SER A 307 11.27 4.72 15.10
N ALA A 308 11.94 5.51 14.26
CA ALA A 308 12.65 5.01 13.10
C ALA A 308 13.84 5.93 12.80
N LYS A 309 14.85 5.38 12.15
CA LYS A 309 15.96 6.15 11.57
C LYS A 309 15.82 6.19 10.05
N ILE A 310 16.38 7.23 9.43
CA ILE A 310 16.55 7.28 7.99
C ILE A 310 17.95 6.79 7.63
N GLU A 311 18.01 5.74 6.81
CA GLU A 311 19.25 5.18 6.29
C GLU A 311 19.40 5.53 4.81
N ARG A 312 20.39 6.37 4.51
CA ARG A 312 20.71 6.74 3.13
C ARG A 312 21.42 5.60 2.42
N ALA A 313 21.28 5.58 1.11
CA ALA A 313 21.97 4.65 0.25
C ALA A 313 21.76 3.15 0.56
N ALA A 314 20.62 2.80 1.17
CA ALA A 314 20.41 1.46 1.72
C ALA A 314 20.01 0.41 0.67
N VAL A 315 19.12 0.76 -0.26
CA VAL A 315 18.62 -0.18 -1.28
C VAL A 315 18.61 0.44 -2.68
N PRO A 316 19.03 -0.29 -3.72
CA PRO A 316 18.80 0.09 -5.11
C PRO A 316 17.32 -0.12 -5.48
N ALA A 317 16.96 0.27 -6.70
CA ALA A 317 15.66 -0.02 -7.27
C ALA A 317 15.79 -0.27 -8.77
N ARG A 318 15.22 -1.37 -9.27
CA ARG A 318 15.16 -1.68 -10.70
C ARG A 318 13.81 -2.28 -11.05
N CYS A 319 13.09 -1.66 -11.98
CA CYS A 319 11.90 -2.28 -12.55
C CYS A 319 12.31 -3.40 -13.49
N GLU A 320 11.77 -4.61 -13.28
CA GLU A 320 11.83 -5.68 -14.28
C GLU A 320 10.67 -5.60 -15.28
N ASP A 321 10.78 -6.36 -16.37
CA ASP A 321 9.90 -6.28 -17.54
C ASP A 321 8.42 -6.56 -17.21
N ARG A 322 8.15 -7.44 -16.23
CA ARG A 322 6.78 -7.77 -15.83
C ARG A 322 6.11 -6.67 -14.99
N GLY A 323 6.90 -5.70 -14.49
CA GLY A 323 6.42 -4.57 -13.69
C GLY A 323 6.60 -4.75 -12.18
N ILE A 324 7.53 -5.60 -11.75
CA ILE A 324 7.94 -5.74 -10.35
C ILE A 324 9.16 -4.86 -10.08
N LEU A 325 9.24 -4.29 -8.88
CA LEU A 325 10.40 -3.53 -8.44
C LEU A 325 11.37 -4.41 -7.67
N LEU A 326 12.55 -4.63 -8.25
CA LEU A 326 13.63 -5.39 -7.64
C LEU A 326 14.52 -4.46 -6.81
N ILE A 327 14.77 -4.85 -5.56
CA ILE A 327 15.54 -4.06 -4.58
C ILE A 327 16.94 -4.65 -4.31
N GLY A 328 17.38 -5.61 -5.13
CA GLY A 328 18.67 -6.29 -4.95
C GLY A 328 18.65 -7.26 -3.77
N THR A 329 19.72 -7.26 -2.98
CA THR A 329 19.88 -8.15 -1.83
C THR A 329 18.86 -7.82 -0.72
N PRO A 330 18.29 -8.82 -0.03
CA PRO A 330 17.32 -8.60 1.05
C PRO A 330 17.84 -7.67 2.17
N PRO A 331 17.27 -6.45 2.36
CA PRO A 331 17.66 -5.56 3.46
C PRO A 331 17.07 -6.00 4.81
N ALA A 332 17.80 -5.77 5.90
CA ALA A 332 17.34 -6.08 7.25
C ALA A 332 16.42 -4.99 7.82
N LEU A 333 15.14 -4.97 7.42
CA LEU A 333 14.14 -4.00 7.89
C LEU A 333 13.24 -4.49 9.02
N GLY A 334 13.25 -5.79 9.30
CA GLY A 334 12.45 -6.40 10.37
C GLY A 334 11.71 -7.66 9.91
N PRO A 335 10.78 -8.16 10.73
CA PRO A 335 10.20 -9.49 10.56
C PRO A 335 9.04 -9.56 9.57
N TYR A 336 8.62 -8.44 8.96
CA TYR A 336 7.39 -8.37 8.15
C TYR A 336 7.64 -8.62 6.66
N VAL A 337 8.72 -9.32 6.32
CA VAL A 337 8.98 -9.78 4.95
C VAL A 337 8.07 -10.97 4.65
N LEU A 338 7.25 -10.84 3.61
CA LEU A 338 6.31 -11.88 3.20
C LEU A 338 7.02 -12.99 2.40
N PRO A 339 6.41 -14.19 2.27
CA PRO A 339 6.96 -15.27 1.47
C PRO A 339 7.36 -14.82 0.05
N GLY A 340 8.49 -15.33 -0.43
CA GLY A 340 8.99 -15.06 -1.77
C GLY A 340 9.82 -13.77 -1.91
N ASN A 341 10.54 -13.39 -0.84
CA ASN A 341 11.32 -12.14 -0.78
C ASN A 341 10.46 -10.90 -1.03
N ASN A 342 9.22 -10.93 -0.56
CA ASN A 342 8.24 -9.90 -0.81
C ASN A 342 8.29 -8.84 0.31
N TYR A 343 8.75 -7.64 -0.05
CA TYR A 343 8.91 -6.50 0.86
C TYR A 343 7.67 -5.59 0.88
N HIS A 344 6.52 -6.08 0.45
CA HIS A 344 5.24 -5.35 0.38
C HIS A 344 4.92 -4.48 1.59
N VAL A 345 5.11 -4.98 2.83
CA VAL A 345 4.86 -4.19 4.06
C VAL A 345 5.74 -2.93 4.14
N TYR A 346 6.89 -2.96 3.49
CA TYR A 346 7.92 -1.92 3.49
C TYR A 346 7.95 -1.08 2.20
N ASP A 347 7.00 -1.21 1.27
CA ASP A 347 7.04 -0.52 -0.04
C ASP A 347 7.25 1.00 0.08
N TYR A 348 6.64 1.63 1.07
CA TYR A 348 6.86 3.05 1.38
C TYR A 348 8.15 3.26 2.18
N SER A 349 8.41 2.43 3.19
CA SER A 349 9.58 2.55 4.05
C SER A 349 10.90 2.47 3.28
N LEU A 350 11.00 1.58 2.29
CA LEU A 350 12.19 1.41 1.44
C LEU A 350 12.65 2.69 0.73
N PHE A 351 11.72 3.63 0.50
CA PHE A 351 11.95 4.81 -0.33
C PHE A 351 11.35 6.07 0.29
N TRP A 352 11.15 6.09 1.61
CA TRP A 352 10.34 7.10 2.31
C TRP A 352 10.79 8.54 1.99
N ALA A 353 12.09 8.81 2.00
CA ALA A 353 12.62 10.13 1.68
C ALA A 353 12.56 10.45 0.18
N ASN A 354 12.68 9.45 -0.70
CA ASN A 354 12.49 9.65 -2.14
C ASN A 354 11.04 9.98 -2.49
N ILE A 355 10.07 9.28 -1.90
CA ILE A 355 8.63 9.54 -2.10
C ILE A 355 8.28 10.95 -1.65
N ARG A 356 8.81 11.36 -0.49
CA ARG A 356 8.66 12.72 0.03
C ARG A 356 9.17 13.78 -0.95
N ALA A 357 10.39 13.59 -1.47
CA ALA A 357 10.97 14.50 -2.45
C ALA A 357 10.22 14.48 -3.79
N ASP A 358 9.74 13.32 -4.24
CA ASP A 358 8.94 13.15 -5.46
C ASP A 358 7.61 13.89 -5.36
N ALA A 359 6.88 13.74 -4.25
CA ALA A 359 5.62 14.43 -4.01
C ALA A 359 5.78 15.95 -4.00
N ALA A 360 6.82 16.47 -3.34
CA ALA A 360 7.14 17.90 -3.33
C ALA A 360 7.48 18.42 -4.74
N ARG A 361 8.28 17.67 -5.50
CA ARG A 361 8.66 18.04 -6.88
C ARG A 361 7.46 18.07 -7.82
N ARG A 362 6.58 17.06 -7.79
CA ARG A 362 5.37 17.02 -8.63
C ARG A 362 4.38 18.11 -8.25
N LEU A 363 4.24 18.42 -6.96
CA LEU A 363 3.41 19.53 -6.50
C LEU A 363 3.94 20.87 -7.01
N ALA A 364 5.25 21.10 -6.94
CA ALA A 364 5.86 22.30 -7.49
C ALA A 364 5.63 22.43 -9.00
N ALA A 365 5.81 21.34 -9.76
CA ALA A 365 5.55 21.32 -11.19
C ALA A 365 4.08 21.57 -11.54
N PHE A 366 3.14 20.98 -10.78
CA PHE A 366 1.71 21.19 -10.95
C PHE A 366 1.33 22.67 -10.77
N LYS A 367 1.90 23.34 -9.76
CA LYS A 367 1.67 24.76 -9.47
C LYS A 367 2.35 25.71 -10.46
N ALA A 368 3.36 25.25 -11.19
CA ALA A 368 3.98 26.05 -12.24
C ALA A 368 3.16 26.01 -13.56
N GLN A 369 2.28 25.02 -13.70
CA GLN A 369 1.47 24.78 -14.90
C GLN A 369 0.05 25.36 -14.80
N ASN A 370 -0.41 25.70 -13.60
CA ASN A 370 -1.76 26.20 -13.28
C ASN A 370 -1.67 27.45 -12.42
#